data_AF-A0A6I3FP80-F1
#
_entry.id   AF-A0A6I3FP80-F1
#
_cell.length_a   1.000
_cell.length_b   1.000
_cell.length_c   1.000
_cell.angle_alpha   90.00
_cell.angle_beta   90.00
_cell.angle_gamma   90.00
#
_symmetry.space_group_name_H-M   'P 1'
#
loop_
_entity.id
_entity.type
_entity.pdbx_description
1 polymer ?
#
loop_
_entity_poly.entity_id
_entity_poly.type
_entity_poly.pdbx_seq_one_letter_code
_entity_poly.pdbx_strand_id
1 'polypeptide(L)'
;MAKRKKAQSKTGAVGGALGRGLAAIWRFIAKALGSSVRFIARGARDLDPAHQRDGIAFFILILALIATAGTWFHADNIVSRGVYSLMYGAFGRIGFVAPIALIYFAFKLFRTPEDKKAIGRIIVGTIALLLSSTGIAHLLNGSVGTGATAMRHGGGWVGYGVTTPLVAAMTSVLTYPVLVIIFIFGVLVVTATPVSDVFARIGITSTWLWSKRP
;
A
#
# COMPACT_ATOMS: atom_id res chain seq x y z
N MET A 1 -52.86 -16.25 31.25
CA MET A 1 -51.44 -16.36 30.80
C MET A 1 -50.99 -15.03 30.22
N ALA A 2 -50.15 -14.27 30.93
CA ALA A 2 -49.66 -12.97 30.46
C ALA A 2 -48.29 -13.10 29.76
N LYS A 3 -48.19 -12.71 28.49
CA LYS A 3 -46.94 -12.71 27.70
C LYS A 3 -45.99 -11.61 28.20
N ARG A 4 -44.85 -12.00 28.78
CA ARG A 4 -43.72 -11.10 29.08
C ARG A 4 -43.04 -10.65 27.78
N LYS A 5 -43.10 -9.35 27.46
CA LYS A 5 -42.29 -8.73 26.39
C LYS A 5 -40.81 -8.69 26.82
N LYS A 6 -39.93 -9.25 25.97
CA LYS A 6 -38.47 -9.28 26.17
C LYS A 6 -37.92 -7.86 25.99
N ALA A 7 -37.31 -7.30 27.05
CA ALA A 7 -36.68 -5.99 27.01
C ALA A 7 -35.39 -6.05 26.15
N GLN A 8 -35.37 -5.26 25.08
CA GLN A 8 -34.24 -5.14 24.18
C GLN A 8 -33.11 -4.37 24.88
N SER A 9 -31.93 -4.99 25.03
CA SER A 9 -30.82 -4.42 25.80
C SER A 9 -30.26 -3.16 25.14
N LYS A 10 -30.18 -2.07 25.92
CA LYS A 10 -29.73 -0.74 25.47
C LYS A 10 -28.30 -0.72 24.91
N THR A 11 -27.48 -1.74 25.20
CA THR A 11 -26.10 -1.88 24.75
C THR A 11 -25.96 -2.13 23.24
N GLY A 12 -26.91 -2.84 22.63
CA GLY A 12 -26.92 -3.07 21.17
C GLY A 12 -27.29 -1.82 20.36
N ALA A 13 -28.08 -0.92 20.95
CA ALA A 13 -28.50 0.33 20.32
C ALA A 13 -27.35 1.34 20.21
N VAL A 14 -26.48 1.42 21.22
CA VAL A 14 -25.31 2.31 21.23
C VAL A 14 -24.23 1.82 20.26
N GLY A 15 -23.92 0.52 20.25
CA GLY A 15 -22.98 -0.06 19.28
C GLY A 15 -23.47 0.08 17.83
N GLY A 16 -24.77 -0.11 17.60
CA GLY A 16 -25.39 0.11 16.30
C GLY A 16 -25.36 1.58 15.84
N ALA A 17 -25.55 2.53 16.76
CA ALA A 17 -25.47 3.96 16.47
C ALA A 17 -24.04 4.41 16.13
N LEU A 18 -23.05 3.94 16.89
CA LEU A 18 -21.62 4.20 16.61
C LEU A 18 -21.19 3.58 15.29
N GLY A 19 -21.60 2.34 15.00
CA GLY A 19 -21.32 1.69 13.73
C GLY A 19 -21.96 2.42 12.53
N ARG A 20 -23.18 2.93 12.68
CA ARG A 20 -23.84 3.76 11.65
C ARG A 20 -23.16 5.12 11.47
N GLY A 21 -22.67 5.73 12.54
CA GLY A 21 -21.91 6.98 12.49
C GLY A 21 -20.59 6.81 11.73
N LEU A 22 -19.80 5.79 12.08
CA LEU A 22 -18.59 5.40 11.36
C LEU A 22 -18.87 5.09 9.88
N ALA A 23 -19.93 4.33 9.59
CA ALA A 23 -20.33 4.03 8.22
C ALA A 23 -20.77 5.29 7.44
N ALA A 24 -21.42 6.26 8.10
CA ALA A 24 -21.83 7.51 7.49
C ALA A 24 -20.63 8.40 7.16
N ILE A 25 -19.68 8.53 8.08
CA ILE A 25 -18.41 9.24 7.87
C ILE A 25 -17.65 8.59 6.72
N TRP A 26 -17.56 7.26 6.71
CA TRP A 26 -16.91 6.52 5.63
C TRP A 26 -17.56 6.77 4.27
N ARG A 27 -18.90 6.69 4.20
CA ARG A 27 -19.65 6.97 2.96
C ARG A 27 -19.51 8.42 2.51
N PHE A 28 -19.42 9.37 3.45
CA PHE A 28 -19.22 10.77 3.15
C PHE A 28 -17.83 11.00 2.53
N ILE A 29 -16.78 10.49 3.17
CA ILE A 29 -15.40 10.55 2.64
C ILE A 29 -15.34 9.89 1.26
N ALA A 30 -15.90 8.69 1.11
CA ALA A 30 -15.92 7.99 -0.17
C ALA A 30 -16.68 8.77 -1.26
N LYS A 31 -17.81 9.41 -0.92
CA LYS A 31 -18.56 10.26 -1.85
C LYS A 31 -17.80 11.53 -2.23
N ALA A 32 -17.19 12.21 -1.27
CA ALA A 32 -16.44 13.44 -1.49
C ALA A 32 -15.18 13.18 -2.33
N LEU A 33 -14.46 12.10 -2.04
CA LEU A 33 -13.31 11.68 -2.83
C LEU A 33 -13.75 11.27 -4.24
N GLY A 34 -14.80 10.45 -4.33
CA GLY A 34 -15.34 9.97 -5.60
C GLY A 34 -15.99 11.07 -6.46
N SER A 35 -16.49 12.15 -5.87
CA SER A 35 -16.98 13.33 -6.59
C SER A 35 -15.84 14.20 -7.09
N SER A 36 -14.80 14.39 -6.27
CA SER A 36 -13.60 15.17 -6.64
C SER A 36 -12.87 14.52 -7.81
N VAL A 37 -12.67 13.21 -7.77
CA VAL A 37 -12.08 12.45 -8.90
C VAL A 37 -12.93 12.58 -10.15
N ARG A 38 -14.27 12.45 -10.04
CA ARG A 38 -15.17 12.61 -11.19
C ARG A 38 -15.22 14.04 -11.72
N PHE A 39 -15.07 15.03 -10.87
CA PHE A 39 -15.05 16.44 -11.26
C PHE A 39 -13.81 16.74 -12.09
N ILE A 40 -12.64 16.32 -11.63
CA ILE A 40 -11.38 16.41 -12.39
C ILE A 40 -11.48 15.62 -13.70
N ALA A 41 -12.02 14.40 -13.66
CA ALA A 41 -12.19 13.57 -14.86
C ALA A 41 -13.22 14.14 -15.86
N ARG A 42 -14.23 14.88 -15.40
CA ARG A 42 -15.19 15.59 -16.28
C ARG A 42 -14.58 16.84 -16.90
N GLY A 43 -13.77 17.60 -16.17
CA GLY A 43 -13.02 18.73 -16.72
C GLY A 43 -11.98 18.30 -17.77
N ALA A 44 -11.50 17.06 -17.66
CA ALA A 44 -10.58 16.46 -18.63
C ALA A 44 -11.30 15.86 -19.86
N ARG A 45 -12.63 15.71 -19.86
CA ARG A 45 -13.39 15.00 -20.92
C ARG A 45 -13.38 15.69 -22.28
N ASP A 46 -13.14 17.01 -22.29
CA ASP A 46 -13.02 17.82 -23.51
C ASP A 46 -11.58 17.82 -24.09
N LEU A 47 -10.64 17.11 -23.44
CA LEU A 47 -9.27 16.91 -23.93
C LEU A 47 -9.14 15.54 -24.58
N ASP A 48 -8.35 15.46 -25.66
CA ASP A 48 -7.96 14.21 -26.31
C ASP A 48 -7.44 13.19 -25.26
N PRO A 49 -7.86 11.91 -25.27
CA PRO A 49 -7.40 10.89 -24.33
C PRO A 49 -5.88 10.83 -24.11
N ALA A 50 -5.08 11.21 -25.12
CA ALA A 50 -3.63 11.37 -24.97
C ALA A 50 -3.25 12.46 -23.95
N HIS A 51 -3.87 13.65 -24.03
CA HIS A 51 -3.60 14.78 -23.14
C HIS A 51 -4.04 14.54 -21.70
N GLN A 52 -5.10 13.77 -21.47
CA GLN A 52 -5.55 13.40 -20.12
C GLN A 52 -4.51 12.53 -19.39
N ARG A 53 -3.94 11.56 -20.11
CA ARG A 53 -2.92 10.65 -19.57
C ARG A 53 -1.62 11.38 -19.25
N ASP A 54 -1.21 12.28 -20.13
CA ASP A 54 -0.01 13.09 -19.92
C ASP A 54 -0.18 14.03 -18.71
N GLY A 55 -1.38 14.57 -18.49
CA GLY A 55 -1.69 15.34 -17.28
C GLY A 55 -1.55 14.54 -15.99
N ILE A 56 -2.04 13.29 -15.95
CA ILE A 56 -1.88 12.41 -14.78
C ILE A 56 -0.41 12.01 -14.58
N ALA A 57 0.30 11.69 -15.66
CA ALA A 57 1.71 11.34 -15.59
C ALA A 57 2.56 12.51 -15.07
N PHE A 58 2.29 13.71 -15.53
CA PHE A 58 2.91 14.94 -15.05
C PHE A 58 2.58 15.23 -13.59
N PHE A 59 1.33 15.02 -13.17
CA PHE A 59 0.94 15.15 -11.77
C PHE A 59 1.70 14.17 -10.86
N ILE A 60 1.82 12.90 -11.25
CA ILE A 60 2.61 11.90 -10.50
C ILE A 60 4.08 12.32 -10.46
N LEU A 61 4.63 12.87 -11.55
CA LEU A 61 5.99 13.39 -11.58
C LEU A 61 6.21 14.53 -10.59
N ILE A 62 5.28 15.49 -10.52
CA ILE A 62 5.31 16.58 -9.51
C ILE A 62 5.31 15.99 -8.09
N LEU A 63 4.42 15.03 -7.81
CA LEU A 63 4.40 14.36 -6.52
C LEU A 63 5.73 13.65 -6.22
N ALA A 64 6.38 13.08 -7.22
CA ALA A 64 7.68 12.43 -7.06
C ALA A 64 8.78 13.44 -6.69
N LEU A 65 8.78 14.62 -7.31
CA LEU A 65 9.70 15.71 -6.97
C LEU A 65 9.46 16.23 -5.55
N ILE A 66 8.19 16.43 -5.17
CA ILE A 66 7.81 16.83 -3.81
C ILE A 66 8.23 15.76 -2.79
N ALA A 67 7.99 14.49 -3.10
CA ALA A 67 8.42 13.36 -2.28
C ALA A 67 9.94 13.36 -2.10
N THR A 68 10.70 13.53 -3.19
CA THR A 68 12.17 13.62 -3.18
C THR A 68 12.65 14.73 -2.25
N ALA A 69 12.07 15.93 -2.39
CA ALA A 69 12.42 17.08 -1.56
C ALA A 69 12.13 16.82 -0.07
N GLY A 70 11.00 16.18 0.24
CA GLY A 70 10.58 15.92 1.61
C GLY A 70 11.26 14.71 2.28
N THR A 71 11.69 13.70 1.52
CA THR A 71 12.28 12.47 2.09
C THR A 71 13.80 12.43 2.01
N TRP A 72 14.42 13.01 0.97
CA TRP A 72 15.87 12.92 0.76
C TRP A 72 16.60 14.21 1.12
N PHE A 73 16.06 15.36 0.73
CA PHE A 73 16.76 16.64 0.89
C PHE A 73 16.60 17.31 2.25
N HIS A 74 15.79 16.75 3.16
CA HIS A 74 15.63 17.21 4.55
C HIS A 74 15.45 18.74 4.67
N ALA A 75 14.75 19.37 3.72
CA ALA A 75 14.63 20.82 3.68
C ALA A 75 13.82 21.33 4.89
N ASP A 76 14.25 22.44 5.49
CA ASP A 76 13.63 22.93 6.74
C ASP A 76 12.43 23.87 6.49
N ASN A 77 11.52 23.42 5.62
CA ASN A 77 10.29 24.14 5.27
C ASN A 77 9.04 23.32 5.59
N ILE A 78 7.88 23.98 5.64
CA ILE A 78 6.61 23.36 6.05
C ILE A 78 6.19 22.22 5.11
N VAL A 79 6.46 22.37 3.81
CA VAL A 79 6.11 21.37 2.78
C VAL A 79 6.92 20.10 3.01
N SER A 80 8.24 20.23 3.12
CA SER A 80 9.17 19.13 3.37
C SER A 80 8.84 18.40 4.67
N ARG A 81 8.60 19.11 5.77
CA ARG A 81 8.18 18.50 7.05
C ARG A 81 6.84 17.76 6.94
N GLY A 82 5.88 18.32 6.20
CA GLY A 82 4.59 17.68 5.93
C GLY A 82 4.75 16.38 5.13
N VAL A 83 5.53 16.43 4.04
CA VAL A 83 5.81 15.28 3.18
C VAL A 83 6.59 14.20 3.94
N TYR A 84 7.61 14.58 4.71
CA TYR A 84 8.34 13.66 5.58
C TYR A 84 7.39 12.97 6.56
N SER A 85 6.54 13.74 7.25
CA SER A 85 5.59 13.19 8.21
C SER A 85 4.58 12.26 7.55
N LEU A 86 4.13 12.57 6.34
CA LEU A 86 3.21 11.73 5.58
C LEU A 86 3.90 10.44 5.12
N MET A 87 5.06 10.54 4.47
CA MET A 87 5.79 9.38 3.91
C MET A 87 6.31 8.45 4.99
N TYR A 88 7.07 8.95 5.96
CA TYR A 88 7.60 8.14 7.06
C TYR A 88 6.52 7.80 8.09
N GLY A 89 5.50 8.63 8.27
CA GLY A 89 4.37 8.28 9.14
C GLY A 89 3.55 7.13 8.58
N ALA A 90 3.22 7.17 7.29
CA ALA A 90 2.41 6.13 6.65
C ALA A 90 3.21 4.84 6.40
N PHE A 91 4.41 4.94 5.82
CA PHE A 91 5.18 3.81 5.31
C PHE A 91 6.48 3.54 6.09
N GLY A 92 6.80 4.34 7.10
CA GLY A 92 8.02 4.17 7.88
C GLY A 92 9.27 4.32 7.02
N ARG A 93 10.26 3.46 7.26
CA ARG A 93 11.51 3.44 6.47
C ARG A 93 11.29 3.13 4.99
N ILE A 94 10.23 2.40 4.65
CA ILE A 94 9.89 2.14 3.25
C ILE A 94 9.50 3.43 2.51
N GLY A 95 9.05 4.47 3.23
CA GLY A 95 8.79 5.79 2.66
C GLY A 95 10.01 6.40 1.93
N PHE A 96 11.24 5.97 2.26
CA PHE A 96 12.45 6.40 1.57
C PHE A 96 12.46 6.06 0.07
N VAL A 97 11.89 4.92 -0.34
CA VAL A 97 11.85 4.50 -1.76
C VAL A 97 10.67 5.08 -2.54
N ALA A 98 9.76 5.81 -1.87
CA ALA A 98 8.58 6.40 -2.50
C ALA A 98 8.89 7.30 -3.71
N PRO A 99 9.93 8.17 -3.70
CA PRO A 99 10.24 9.00 -4.85
C PRO A 99 10.56 8.19 -6.10
N ILE A 100 11.36 7.12 -5.96
CA ILE A 100 11.74 6.22 -7.06
C ILE A 100 10.51 5.52 -7.62
N ALA A 101 9.63 5.02 -6.74
CA ALA A 101 8.40 4.36 -7.15
C ALA A 101 7.49 5.32 -7.95
N LEU A 102 7.29 6.55 -7.47
CA LEU A 102 6.50 7.57 -8.15
C LEU A 102 7.08 7.94 -9.51
N ILE A 103 8.40 8.14 -9.61
CA ILE A 103 9.10 8.38 -10.87
C ILE A 103 8.84 7.24 -11.86
N TYR A 104 9.01 5.99 -11.42
CA TYR A 104 8.75 4.82 -12.26
C TYR A 104 7.32 4.80 -12.80
N PHE A 105 6.31 5.10 -11.95
CA PHE A 105 4.92 5.16 -12.40
C PHE A 105 4.63 6.31 -13.36
N ALA A 106 5.23 7.49 -13.14
CA ALA A 106 5.11 8.61 -14.06
C ALA A 106 5.64 8.24 -15.46
N PHE A 107 6.86 7.71 -15.54
CA PHE A 107 7.46 7.28 -16.82
C PHE A 107 6.70 6.16 -17.49
N LYS A 108 6.19 5.21 -16.72
CA LYS A 108 5.37 4.14 -17.25
C LYS A 108 4.09 4.66 -17.89
N LEU A 109 3.45 5.65 -17.25
CA LEU A 109 2.22 6.25 -17.75
C LEU A 109 2.47 7.08 -19.03
N PHE A 110 3.66 7.71 -19.15
CA PHE A 110 4.09 8.35 -20.40
C PHE A 110 4.34 7.33 -21.54
N ARG A 111 4.97 6.19 -21.24
CA ARG A 111 5.58 5.33 -22.27
C ARG A 111 4.68 4.22 -22.82
N THR A 112 3.71 3.72 -22.07
CA THR A 112 2.95 2.52 -22.47
C THR A 112 1.47 2.81 -22.67
N PRO A 113 0.98 2.78 -23.94
CA PRO A 113 -0.45 2.74 -24.23
C PRO A 113 -1.06 1.42 -23.73
N GLU A 114 -1.79 1.53 -22.62
CA GLU A 114 -2.87 0.66 -22.12
C GLU A 114 -2.94 -0.82 -22.57
N ASP A 115 -2.12 -1.68 -21.95
CA ASP A 115 -2.57 -3.06 -21.67
C ASP A 115 -3.23 -3.09 -20.28
N LYS A 116 -4.56 -3.16 -20.26
CA LYS A 116 -5.36 -3.22 -19.02
C LYS A 116 -4.96 -4.40 -18.13
N LYS A 117 -4.55 -5.54 -18.72
CA LYS A 117 -4.11 -6.71 -17.96
C LYS A 117 -2.76 -6.45 -17.29
N ALA A 118 -1.83 -5.80 -18.00
CA ALA A 118 -0.56 -5.39 -17.42
C ALA A 118 -0.78 -4.43 -16.23
N ILE A 119 -1.62 -3.40 -16.40
CA ILE A 119 -1.91 -2.43 -15.34
C ILE A 119 -2.46 -3.12 -14.09
N GLY A 120 -3.46 -4.00 -14.23
CA GLY A 120 -4.03 -4.72 -13.11
C GLY A 120 -2.99 -5.54 -12.33
N ARG A 121 -2.13 -6.26 -13.06
CA ARG A 121 -1.03 -7.02 -12.47
C ARG A 121 -0.07 -6.12 -11.68
N ILE A 122 0.36 -5.01 -12.26
CA ILE A 122 1.29 -4.08 -11.64
C ILE A 122 0.71 -3.45 -10.36
N ILE A 123 -0.57 -3.08 -10.38
CA ILE A 123 -1.27 -2.54 -9.19
C ILE A 123 -1.27 -3.59 -8.06
N VAL A 124 -1.71 -4.81 -8.37
CA VAL A 124 -1.79 -5.90 -7.38
C VAL A 124 -0.41 -6.20 -6.79
N GLY A 125 0.61 -6.34 -7.65
CA GLY A 125 1.97 -6.61 -7.21
C GLY A 125 2.56 -5.48 -6.36
N THR A 126 2.30 -4.23 -6.73
CA THR A 126 2.77 -3.06 -5.96
C THR A 126 2.10 -2.96 -4.60
N ILE A 127 0.79 -3.24 -4.50
CA ILE A 127 0.09 -3.29 -3.22
C ILE A 127 0.65 -4.41 -2.35
N ALA A 128 0.83 -5.61 -2.91
CA ALA A 128 1.43 -6.73 -2.19
C ALA A 128 2.83 -6.39 -1.67
N LEU A 129 3.68 -5.80 -2.50
CA LEU A 129 5.01 -5.33 -2.11
C LEU A 129 4.96 -4.26 -1.02
N LEU A 130 4.08 -3.28 -1.14
CA LEU A 130 3.95 -2.20 -0.18
C LEU A 130 3.51 -2.73 1.19
N LEU A 131 2.46 -3.55 1.25
CA LEU A 131 1.95 -4.10 2.51
C LEU A 131 2.93 -5.06 3.16
N SER A 132 3.57 -5.93 2.38
CA SER A 132 4.55 -6.89 2.91
C SER A 132 5.84 -6.22 3.36
N SER A 133 6.41 -5.31 2.56
CA SER A 133 7.65 -4.61 2.92
C SER A 133 7.47 -3.69 4.13
N THR A 134 6.37 -2.94 4.21
CA THR A 134 6.05 -2.13 5.39
C THR A 134 5.79 -3.03 6.60
N GLY A 135 5.05 -4.13 6.46
CA GLY A 135 4.84 -5.08 7.55
C GLY A 135 6.14 -5.68 8.08
N ILE A 136 7.02 -6.16 7.19
CA ILE A 136 8.34 -6.69 7.55
C ILE A 136 9.18 -5.62 8.26
N ALA A 137 9.26 -4.41 7.69
CA ALA A 137 9.99 -3.30 8.30
C ALA A 137 9.45 -2.94 9.69
N HIS A 138 8.14 -3.06 9.91
CA HIS A 138 7.52 -2.81 11.20
C HIS A 138 7.89 -3.88 12.22
N LEU A 139 7.82 -5.17 11.85
CA LEU A 139 8.19 -6.27 12.75
C LEU A 139 9.68 -6.24 13.11
N LEU A 140 10.56 -6.00 12.12
CA LEU A 140 12.00 -5.94 12.32
C LEU A 140 12.45 -4.76 13.19
N ASN A 141 11.66 -3.69 13.26
CA ASN A 141 11.97 -2.53 14.08
C ASN A 141 11.84 -2.81 15.59
N GLY A 142 11.09 -3.84 15.99
CA GLY A 142 10.98 -4.29 17.39
C GLY A 142 10.44 -3.25 18.39
N SER A 143 10.00 -2.08 17.90
CA SER A 143 9.51 -1.01 18.74
C SER A 143 8.14 -1.33 19.30
N VAL A 144 7.90 -0.97 20.56
CA VAL A 144 6.60 -1.11 21.23
C VAL A 144 5.82 0.21 21.23
N GLY A 145 4.50 0.12 21.04
CA GLY A 145 3.59 1.26 21.02
C GLY A 145 3.49 1.99 19.68
N THR A 146 2.69 3.07 19.65
CA THR A 146 2.30 3.82 18.44
C THR A 146 2.92 5.23 18.36
N GLY A 147 3.97 5.49 19.14
CA GLY A 147 4.69 6.77 19.12
C GLY A 147 5.26 7.09 17.73
N ALA A 148 5.38 8.39 17.42
CA ALA A 148 5.83 8.85 16.10
C ALA A 148 7.19 8.23 15.70
N THR A 149 8.11 8.12 16.65
CA THR A 149 9.43 7.47 16.46
C THR A 149 9.27 5.99 16.08
N ALA A 150 8.46 5.23 16.83
CA ALA A 150 8.22 3.81 16.56
C ALA A 150 7.59 3.58 15.18
N MET A 151 6.63 4.42 14.78
CA MET A 151 6.00 4.30 13.46
C MET A 151 7.00 4.64 12.35
N ARG A 152 7.72 5.75 12.47
CA ARG A 152 8.64 6.23 11.42
C ARG A 152 9.87 5.35 11.22
N HIS A 153 10.41 4.75 12.29
CA HIS A 153 11.54 3.82 12.17
C HIS A 153 11.14 2.39 11.76
N GLY A 154 9.86 2.03 11.88
CA GLY A 154 9.34 0.76 11.40
C GLY A 154 8.77 0.85 9.98
N GLY A 155 7.61 0.25 9.79
CA GLY A 155 6.83 0.31 8.54
C GLY A 155 5.71 1.35 8.52
N GLY A 156 5.72 2.30 9.45
CA GLY A 156 4.67 3.30 9.58
C GLY A 156 3.33 2.71 10.03
N TRP A 157 2.29 3.52 9.90
CA TRP A 157 0.91 3.13 10.19
C TRP A 157 0.41 1.99 9.32
N VAL A 158 0.88 1.89 8.07
CA VAL A 158 0.51 0.79 7.17
C VAL A 158 1.10 -0.52 7.69
N GLY A 159 2.40 -0.56 7.97
CA GLY A 159 3.06 -1.75 8.50
C GLY A 159 2.47 -2.19 9.85
N TYR A 160 2.16 -1.24 10.74
CA TYR A 160 1.43 -1.49 11.98
C TYR A 160 0.06 -2.11 11.70
N GLY A 161 -0.76 -1.46 10.88
CA GLY A 161 -2.12 -1.93 10.56
C GLY A 161 -2.17 -3.30 9.88
N VAL A 162 -1.15 -3.66 9.10
CA VAL A 162 -1.02 -4.99 8.50
C VAL A 162 -0.60 -6.02 9.54
N THR A 163 0.40 -5.71 10.36
CA THR A 163 1.03 -6.70 11.24
C THR A 163 0.25 -6.95 12.52
N THR A 164 -0.39 -5.95 13.11
CA THR A 164 -1.16 -6.12 14.35
C THR A 164 -2.23 -7.22 14.25
N PRO A 165 -3.16 -7.22 13.26
CA PRO A 165 -4.15 -8.28 13.15
C PRO A 165 -3.53 -9.63 12.76
N LEU A 166 -2.47 -9.63 11.95
CA LEU A 166 -1.79 -10.86 11.52
C LEU A 166 -1.11 -11.55 12.71
N VAL A 167 -0.33 -10.80 13.49
CA VAL A 167 0.31 -11.31 14.72
C VAL A 167 -0.74 -11.78 15.72
N ALA A 168 -1.85 -11.07 15.86
CA ALA A 168 -2.95 -11.49 16.74
C ALA A 168 -3.60 -12.81 16.29
N ALA A 169 -3.69 -13.05 14.98
CA ALA A 169 -4.29 -14.26 14.42
C ALA A 169 -3.36 -15.47 14.41
N MET A 170 -2.06 -15.27 14.12
CA MET A 170 -1.14 -16.38 13.82
C MET A 170 0.22 -16.30 14.52
N THR A 171 0.43 -15.37 15.46
CA THR A 171 1.70 -15.06 16.14
C THR A 171 2.75 -14.39 15.25
N SER A 172 3.73 -13.73 15.88
CA SER A 172 4.83 -13.05 15.18
C SER A 172 5.71 -14.01 14.42
N VAL A 173 5.99 -15.20 14.98
CA VAL A 173 6.85 -16.23 14.38
C VAL A 173 6.32 -16.65 13.00
N LEU A 174 5.00 -16.83 12.86
CA LEU A 174 4.38 -17.19 11.58
C LEU A 174 4.12 -15.98 10.67
N THR A 175 3.95 -14.79 11.25
CA THR A 175 3.73 -13.56 10.48
C THR A 175 4.93 -13.21 9.59
N TYR A 176 6.16 -13.37 10.09
CA TYR A 176 7.39 -13.12 9.30
C TYR A 176 7.42 -13.89 7.97
N PRO A 177 7.38 -15.24 7.94
CA PRO A 177 7.44 -15.99 6.70
C PRO A 177 6.25 -15.72 5.78
N VAL A 178 5.05 -15.50 6.31
CA VAL A 178 3.87 -15.14 5.50
C VAL A 178 4.10 -13.84 4.74
N LEU A 179 4.60 -12.79 5.40
CA LEU A 179 4.88 -11.52 4.74
C LEU A 179 6.03 -11.66 3.73
N VAL A 180 7.05 -12.47 4.01
CA VAL A 180 8.15 -12.74 3.07
C VAL A 180 7.62 -13.43 1.80
N ILE A 181 6.73 -14.41 1.94
CA ILE A 181 6.10 -15.08 0.78
C ILE A 181 5.29 -14.08 -0.04
N ILE A 182 4.49 -13.22 0.62
CA ILE A 182 3.71 -12.17 -0.07
C ILE A 182 4.65 -11.17 -0.77
N PHE A 183 5.78 -10.83 -0.16
CA PHE A 183 6.78 -9.95 -0.77
C PHE A 183 7.36 -10.57 -2.05
N ILE A 184 7.82 -11.82 -1.98
CA ILE A 184 8.35 -12.56 -3.13
C ILE A 184 7.28 -12.65 -4.23
N PHE A 185 6.06 -13.02 -3.88
CA PHE A 185 4.93 -13.06 -4.82
C PHE A 185 4.69 -11.69 -5.46
N GLY A 186 4.71 -10.61 -4.67
CA GLY A 186 4.59 -9.24 -5.17
C GLY A 186 5.65 -8.89 -6.21
N VAL A 187 6.91 -9.28 -5.98
CA VAL A 187 8.01 -9.10 -6.95
C VAL A 187 7.65 -9.82 -8.25
N LEU A 188 7.31 -11.12 -8.18
CA LEU A 188 7.00 -11.94 -9.34
C LEU A 188 5.83 -11.40 -10.16
N VAL A 189 4.79 -10.91 -9.48
CA VAL A 189 3.63 -10.28 -10.10
C VAL A 189 4.05 -9.01 -10.85
N VAL A 190 4.83 -8.12 -10.23
CA VAL A 190 5.31 -6.89 -10.89
C VAL A 190 6.21 -7.21 -12.08
N THR A 191 7.09 -8.21 -11.98
CA THR A 191 8.03 -8.61 -13.04
C THR A 191 7.41 -9.47 -14.13
N ALA A 192 6.10 -9.75 -14.07
CA ALA A 192 5.42 -10.63 -15.01
C ALA A 192 5.94 -12.07 -15.03
N THR A 193 6.60 -12.53 -13.96
CA THR A 193 7.24 -13.84 -13.89
C THR A 193 6.26 -14.86 -13.32
N PRO A 194 5.82 -15.87 -14.09
CA PRO A 194 5.01 -16.96 -13.56
C PRO A 194 5.76 -17.73 -12.48
N VAL A 195 5.06 -18.11 -11.41
CA VAL A 195 5.63 -18.90 -10.31
C VAL A 195 6.14 -20.26 -10.81
N SER A 196 5.46 -20.85 -11.79
CA SER A 196 5.89 -22.08 -12.48
C SER A 196 7.30 -21.97 -13.07
N ASP A 197 7.61 -20.82 -13.67
CA ASP A 197 8.88 -20.59 -14.36
C ASP A 197 10.02 -20.44 -13.35
N VAL A 198 9.74 -19.89 -12.17
CA VAL A 198 10.69 -19.82 -11.06
C VAL A 198 11.04 -21.23 -10.57
N PHE A 199 10.03 -22.08 -10.32
CA PHE A 199 10.26 -23.45 -9.89
C PHE A 199 11.02 -24.28 -10.95
N ALA A 200 10.70 -24.11 -12.23
CA ALA A 200 11.43 -24.74 -13.32
C ALA A 200 12.92 -24.32 -13.32
N ARG A 201 13.21 -23.03 -13.16
CA ARG A 201 14.59 -22.50 -13.09
C ARG A 201 15.36 -23.00 -11.86
N ILE A 202 14.70 -23.10 -10.70
CA ILE A 202 15.31 -23.66 -9.48
C ILE A 202 15.62 -25.15 -9.69
N GLY A 203 14.72 -25.93 -10.30
CA GLY A 203 14.95 -27.33 -10.61
C GLY A 203 16.13 -27.58 -11.55
N ILE A 204 16.30 -26.75 -12.57
CA ILE A 204 17.45 -26.81 -13.49
C ILE A 204 18.75 -26.44 -12.76
N THR A 205 18.71 -25.41 -11.91
CA THR A 205 19.89 -24.97 -11.16
C THR A 205 20.28 -25.98 -10.09
N SER A 206 19.32 -26.62 -9.41
CA SER A 206 19.57 -27.62 -8.38
C SER A 206 20.14 -28.91 -8.96
N THR A 207 19.59 -29.37 -10.10
CA THR A 207 20.13 -30.53 -10.83
C THR A 207 21.54 -30.29 -11.36
N TRP A 208 21.82 -29.08 -11.87
CA TRP A 208 23.19 -28.67 -12.24
C TRP A 208 24.13 -28.58 -11.03
N LEU A 209 23.66 -28.08 -9.89
CA LEU A 209 24.48 -28.00 -8.67
C LEU A 209 24.79 -29.39 -8.11
N TRP A 210 23.83 -30.32 -8.20
CA TRP A 210 24.01 -31.72 -7.82
C TRP A 210 24.91 -32.49 -8.77
N SER A 211 24.89 -32.21 -10.07
CA SER A 211 25.81 -32.86 -11.03
C SER A 211 27.27 -32.41 -10.89
N LYS A 212 27.53 -31.30 -10.17
CA LYS A 212 28.87 -30.77 -9.88
C LYS A 212 29.38 -31.07 -8.48
N ARG A 213 28.67 -31.87 -7.68
CA ARG A 213 29.20 -32.33 -6.38
C ARG A 213 30.31 -33.36 -6.63
N PRO A 214 31.51 -33.20 -6.04
CA PRO A 214 32.61 -34.15 -6.17
C PRO A 214 32.28 -35.49 -5.49
#